data_AF-A0A963YPU8-F1
#
_entry.id   AF-A0A963YPU8-F1
#
_cell.length_a   1.000
_cell.length_b   1.000
_cell.length_c   1.000
_cell.angle_alpha   90.00
_cell.angle_beta   90.00
_cell.angle_gamma   90.00
#
_symmetry.space_group_name_H-M   'P 1'
#
loop_
_entity.id
_entity.type
_entity.pdbx_description
1 polymer ?
#
loop_
_entity_poly.entity_id
_entity_poly.type
_entity_poly.pdbx_seq_one_letter_code
_entity_poly.pdbx_strand_id
1 'polypeptide(L)'
;MARIELALSVFDDFDRFLVHMERFAVADPVSRIHDINQALQILGGSPLIGRRASRGRRELVIKVGLQHYKVRYRFDPSVDEVTILAVRNVREHSYRRKR
;
A
#
# COMPACT_ATOMS: atom_id res chain seq x y z
N MET A 1 9.24 17.78 1.29
CA MET A 1 8.83 16.37 1.31
C MET A 1 7.70 16.25 0.31
N ALA A 2 7.73 15.20 -0.52
CA ALA A 2 6.70 14.99 -1.51
C ALA A 2 5.33 14.81 -0.84
N ARG A 3 4.30 15.43 -1.42
CA ARG A 3 2.91 15.25 -1.00
C ARG A 3 2.48 13.82 -1.30
N ILE A 4 1.82 13.16 -0.36
CA ILE A 4 1.29 11.79 -0.56
C ILE A 4 -0.21 11.88 -0.78
N GLU A 5 -0.67 11.33 -1.89
CA GLU A 5 -2.08 11.26 -2.25
C GLU A 5 -2.50 9.80 -2.46
N LEU A 6 -3.71 9.46 -2.02
CA LEU A 6 -4.29 8.13 -2.23
C LEU A 6 -5.25 8.21 -3.42
N ALA A 7 -5.02 7.39 -4.44
CA ALA A 7 -6.01 7.21 -5.50
C ALA A 7 -7.28 6.59 -4.93
N LEU A 8 -8.44 6.89 -5.53
CA LEU A 8 -9.73 6.35 -5.08
C LEU A 8 -9.74 4.81 -5.02
N SER A 9 -9.02 4.15 -5.93
CA SER A 9 -8.89 2.69 -5.96
C SER A 9 -8.20 2.09 -4.72
N VAL A 10 -7.53 2.91 -3.91
CA VAL A 10 -6.93 2.46 -2.64
C VAL A 10 -8.02 2.20 -1.60
N PHE A 11 -9.13 2.95 -1.62
CA PHE A 11 -10.26 2.70 -0.73
C PHE A 11 -10.89 1.33 -1.00
N ASP A 12 -11.02 0.92 -2.27
CA ASP A 12 -11.48 -0.44 -2.62
C ASP A 12 -10.55 -1.54 -2.07
N ASP A 13 -9.24 -1.28 -2.05
CA ASP A 13 -8.25 -2.19 -1.45
C ASP A 13 -8.39 -2.23 0.09
N PHE A 14 -8.71 -1.10 0.74
CA PHE A 14 -8.98 -1.04 2.17
C PHE A 14 -10.30 -1.71 2.55
N ASP A 15 -11.38 -1.51 1.79
CA ASP A 15 -12.66 -2.18 2.03
C ASP A 15 -12.51 -3.71 1.95
N ARG A 16 -11.81 -4.20 0.92
CA ARG A 16 -11.50 -5.64 0.81
C ARG A 16 -10.69 -6.15 1.99
N PHE A 17 -9.72 -5.35 2.45
CA PHE A 17 -8.90 -5.67 3.61
C PHE A 17 -9.74 -5.75 4.90
N LEU A 18 -10.66 -4.81 5.12
CA LEU A 18 -11.58 -4.79 6.26
C LEU A 18 -12.46 -6.05 6.28
N VAL A 19 -13.09 -6.37 5.16
CA VAL A 19 -13.91 -7.60 5.02
C VAL A 19 -13.09 -8.86 5.29
N HIS A 20 -11.84 -8.91 4.82
CA HIS A 20 -10.96 -10.03 5.11
C HIS A 20 -10.64 -10.15 6.60
N MET A 21 -10.34 -9.02 7.25
CA MET A 21 -9.99 -8.98 8.67
C MET A 21 -11.13 -9.41 9.60
N GLU A 22 -12.36 -8.98 9.30
CA GLU A 22 -13.57 -9.43 10.01
C GLU A 22 -13.72 -10.95 9.91
N ARG A 23 -13.53 -11.50 8.70
CA ARG A 23 -13.64 -12.95 8.46
C ARG A 23 -12.63 -13.78 9.26
N PHE A 24 -11.44 -13.23 9.54
CA PHE A 24 -10.38 -13.91 10.29
C PHE A 24 -10.27 -13.45 11.76
N ALA A 25 -11.26 -12.70 12.27
CA ALA A 25 -11.31 -12.18 13.63
C ALA A 25 -10.01 -11.46 14.05
N VAL A 26 -9.38 -10.73 13.12
CA VAL A 26 -8.16 -9.99 13.43
C VAL A 26 -8.53 -8.81 14.33
N ALA A 27 -7.86 -8.71 15.47
CA ALA A 27 -8.03 -7.59 16.39
C ALA A 27 -7.63 -6.26 15.71
N ASP A 28 -8.50 -5.26 15.88
CA ASP A 28 -8.31 -3.84 15.53
C ASP A 28 -7.89 -3.54 14.07
N PRO A 29 -8.83 -3.64 13.12
CA PRO A 29 -8.58 -3.25 11.73
C PRO A 29 -8.27 -1.78 11.51
N VAL A 30 -8.79 -0.89 12.36
CA VAL A 30 -8.56 0.55 12.25
C VAL A 30 -7.10 0.87 12.56
N SER A 31 -6.56 0.31 13.65
CA SER A 31 -5.14 0.46 13.96
C SER A 31 -4.25 -0.07 12.84
N ARG A 32 -4.66 -1.14 12.12
CA ARG A 32 -3.86 -1.64 11.01
C ARG A 32 -3.80 -0.66 9.84
N ILE A 33 -4.93 -0.04 9.48
CA ILE A 33 -4.96 0.99 8.42
C ILE A 33 -4.09 2.18 8.84
N HIS A 34 -4.17 2.59 10.11
CA HIS A 34 -3.30 3.64 10.64
C HIS A 34 -1.82 3.29 10.48
N ASP A 35 -1.40 2.08 10.85
CA ASP A 35 0.01 1.65 10.72
C ASP A 35 0.48 1.62 9.25
N ILE A 36 -0.41 1.22 8.33
CA ILE A 36 -0.13 1.28 6.89
C ILE A 36 0.10 2.73 6.46
N ASN A 37 -0.79 3.64 6.86
CA ASN A 37 -0.67 5.07 6.53
C ASN A 37 0.59 5.71 7.10
N GLN A 38 1.00 5.32 8.31
CA GLN A 38 2.28 5.72 8.92
C GLN A 38 3.46 5.20 8.10
N ALA A 39 3.45 3.92 7.72
CA ALA A 39 4.52 3.33 6.92
C ALA A 39 4.64 3.95 5.51
N LEU A 40 3.55 4.47 4.94
CA LEU A 40 3.57 5.16 3.65
C LEU A 40 4.30 6.51 3.70
N GLN A 41 4.42 7.16 4.87
CA GLN A 41 5.04 8.48 5.02
C GLN A 41 6.51 8.52 4.56
N ILE A 42 7.21 7.37 4.57
CA ILE A 42 8.59 7.27 4.04
C ILE A 42 8.68 7.74 2.58
N LEU A 43 7.61 7.60 1.79
CA LEU A 43 7.59 8.01 0.39
C LEU A 43 7.67 9.53 0.22
N GLY A 44 7.27 10.32 1.23
CA GLY A 44 7.42 11.78 1.20
C GLY A 44 8.87 12.23 1.32
N GLY A 45 9.72 11.48 2.02
CA GLY A 45 11.16 11.76 2.13
C GLY A 45 12.01 11.01 1.10
N SER A 46 11.50 9.92 0.54
CA SER A 46 12.25 9.04 -0.37
C SER A 46 11.37 8.48 -1.49
N PRO A 47 10.84 9.32 -2.38
CA PRO A 47 9.89 8.90 -3.41
C PRO A 47 10.48 7.90 -4.42
N LEU A 48 11.81 7.82 -4.54
CA LEU A 48 12.48 6.91 -5.47
C LEU A 48 12.89 5.56 -4.86
N ILE A 49 12.59 5.30 -3.58
CA ILE A 49 13.01 4.09 -2.85
C ILE A 49 12.39 2.79 -3.40
N GLY A 50 11.19 2.89 -3.97
CA GLY A 50 10.49 1.75 -4.57
C GLY A 50 11.15 1.29 -5.87
N ARG A 51 11.12 -0.01 -6.11
CA ARG A 51 11.59 -0.63 -7.35
C ARG A 51 10.80 -0.11 -8.55
N ARG A 52 11.49 0.29 -9.62
CA ARG A 52 10.84 0.69 -10.88
C ARG A 52 9.99 -0.46 -11.44
N ALA A 53 8.80 -0.13 -11.93
CA ALA A 53 7.88 -1.03 -12.60
C ALA A 53 7.45 -0.42 -13.96
N SER A 54 6.61 -1.14 -14.70
CA SER A 54 6.13 -0.66 -16.00
C SER A 54 5.26 0.60 -15.86
N ARG A 55 5.18 1.39 -16.95
CA ARG A 55 4.33 2.59 -17.06
C ARG A 55 4.63 3.67 -16.02
N GLY A 56 5.90 3.89 -15.70
CA GLY A 56 6.33 4.95 -14.77
C GLY A 56 5.93 4.69 -13.31
N ARG A 57 5.50 3.47 -12.98
CA ARG A 57 5.12 3.08 -11.61
C ARG A 57 6.32 2.59 -10.82
N ARG A 58 6.14 2.53 -9.51
CA ARG A 58 7.07 1.96 -8.56
C ARG A 58 6.34 1.00 -7.63
N GLU A 59 7.08 0.01 -7.15
CA GLU A 59 6.62 -0.97 -6.18
C GLU A 59 7.50 -0.92 -4.94
N LEU A 60 6.87 -0.80 -3.77
CA LEU A 60 7.53 -0.89 -2.48
C LEU A 60 6.85 -1.99 -1.66
N VAL A 61 7.63 -2.79 -0.94
CA VAL A 61 7.10 -3.71 0.06
C VAL A 61 7.37 -3.11 1.43
N ILE A 62 6.30 -2.86 2.19
CA ILE A 62 6.37 -2.39 3.57
C ILE A 62 5.99 -3.54 4.52
N LYS A 63 6.61 -3.57 5.70
CA LYS A 63 6.25 -4.48 6.77
C LYS A 63 5.42 -3.72 7.79
N VAL A 64 4.28 -4.28 8.16
CA VAL A 64 3.40 -3.72 9.21
C VAL A 64 3.03 -4.85 10.16
N GLY A 65 3.56 -4.82 11.37
CA GLY A 65 3.53 -5.95 12.30
C GLY A 65 4.17 -7.20 11.67
N LEU A 66 3.44 -8.33 11.62
CA LEU A 66 3.87 -9.58 11.00
C LEU A 66 3.47 -9.73 9.52
N GLN A 67 2.85 -8.69 8.93
CA GLN A 67 2.32 -8.73 7.57
C GLN A 67 3.18 -7.88 6.62
N HIS A 68 3.17 -8.24 5.35
CA HIS A 68 3.85 -7.50 4.29
C HIS A 68 2.83 -6.97 3.29
N TYR A 69 2.94 -5.69 2.97
CA TYR A 69 2.08 -5.02 2.01
C TYR A 69 2.91 -4.57 0.81
N LYS A 70 2.45 -4.92 -0.38
CA LYS A 70 2.96 -4.38 -1.64
C LYS A 70 2.18 -3.12 -1.97
N VAL A 71 2.89 -2.01 -2.01
CA VAL A 71 2.41 -0.69 -2.39
C VAL A 71 2.80 -0.45 -3.85
N ARG A 72 1.84 -0.05 -4.67
CA ARG A 72 2.10 0.50 -6.01
C ARG A 72 1.85 1.98 -5.99
N TYR A 73 2.78 2.75 -6.53
CA TYR A 73 2.68 4.19 -6.55
C TYR A 73 3.33 4.78 -7.80
N ARG A 74 3.09 6.08 -8.03
CA ARG A 74 3.81 6.92 -8.98
C ARG A 74 4.40 8.10 -8.24
N PHE A 75 5.52 8.60 -8.74
CA PHE A 75 6.07 9.86 -8.30
C PHE A 75 6.09 10.82 -9.48
N ASP A 76 5.46 11.97 -9.33
CA ASP A 76 5.52 13.08 -10.27
C ASP A 76 6.50 14.14 -9.75
N PRO A 77 7.71 14.23 -10.33
CA PRO A 77 8.71 15.20 -9.88
C PRO A 77 8.35 16.65 -10.24
N SER A 78 7.39 16.89 -11.13
CA SER A 78 7.01 18.26 -11.52
C SER A 78 6.20 18.99 -10.44
N VAL A 79 5.51 18.23 -9.60
CA VAL A 79 4.66 18.72 -8.50
C VAL A 79 5.07 18.16 -7.13
N ASP A 80 6.17 17.42 -7.07
CA ASP A 80 6.65 16.71 -5.88
C ASP A 80 5.54 15.88 -5.21
N GLU A 81 4.84 15.04 -5.99
CA GLU A 81 3.71 14.25 -5.51
C GLU A 81 3.93 12.74 -5.69
N VAL A 82 3.62 11.99 -4.64
CA VAL A 82 3.52 10.53 -4.63
C VAL A 82 2.04 10.14 -4.62
N THR A 83 1.55 9.63 -5.75
CA THR A 83 0.20 9.05 -5.82
C THR A 83 0.27 7.54 -5.54
N ILE A 84 -0.35 7.10 -4.45
CA ILE A 84 -0.54 5.68 -4.11
C ILE A 84 -1.68 5.12 -4.94
N LEU A 85 -1.42 4.07 -5.69
CA LEU A 85 -2.37 3.47 -6.63
C LEU A 85 -3.05 2.22 -6.07
N ALA A 86 -2.35 1.47 -5.22
CA ALA A 86 -2.85 0.25 -4.60
C ALA A 86 -2.00 -0.14 -3.39
N VAL A 87 -2.64 -0.75 -2.39
CA VAL A 87 -1.99 -1.33 -1.20
C VAL A 87 -2.53 -2.73 -1.01
N ARG A 88 -1.69 -3.75 -1.15
CA ARG A 88 -2.14 -5.16 -1.13
C ARG A 88 -1.31 -6.02 -0.22
N ASN A 89 -1.94 -6.85 0.61
CA ASN A 89 -1.22 -7.82 1.41
C ASN A 89 -0.57 -8.88 0.49
N VAL A 90 0.73 -9.14 0.67
CA VAL A 90 1.47 -10.12 -0.14
C VAL A 90 0.91 -11.54 0.02
N ARG A 91 0.39 -11.88 1.21
CA ARG A 91 -0.20 -13.20 1.49
C ARG A 91 -1.54 -13.41 0.80
N GLU A 92 -2.35 -12.37 0.56
CA GLU A 92 -3.60 -12.52 -0.23
C GLU A 92 -3.31 -12.99 -1.67
N HIS A 93 -2.12 -12.69 -2.21
CA HIS A 93 -1.74 -13.12 -3.55
C HIS A 93 -1.25 -14.57 -3.60
N SER A 94 -0.91 -15.18 -2.45
CA SER A 94 -0.49 -16.57 -2.33
C SER A 94 -1.67 -17.54 -2.33
N TYR A 95 -2.84 -17.13 -1.83
CA TYR A 95 -4.05 -17.97 -1.82
C TYR A 95 -4.79 -18.01 -3.16
N ARG A 96 -4.52 -17.07 -4.07
CA ARG A 96 -5.06 -17.07 -5.45
C ARG A 96 -4.20 -17.84 -6.47
N ARG A 97 -3.20 -18.60 -6.03
CA ARG A 97 -2.48 -19.58 -6.86
C ARG A 97 -2.58 -20.97 -6.24
N LYS A 98 -3.76 -21.58 -6.38
CA LYS A 98 -3.84 -22.99 -6.79
C LYS A 98 -4.56 -23.00 -8.14
N ARG A 99 -3.77 -23.07 -9.21
CA ARG A 99 -4.17 -23.79 -10.41
C ARG A 99 -3.67 -25.21 -10.22
#